data_AF-A0A3C1YPL2-F1
#
_entry.id   AF-A0A3C1YPL2-F1
#
_cell.length_a   1.000
_cell.length_b   1.000
_cell.length_c   1.000
_cell.angle_alpha   90.00
_cell.angle_beta   90.00
_cell.angle_gamma   90.00
#
_symmetry.space_group_name_H-M   'P 1'
#
loop_
_entity.id
_entity.type
_entity.pdbx_description
1 polymer ?
#
loop_
_entity_poly.entity_id
_entity_poly.type
_entity_poly.pdbx_seq_one_letter_code
_entity_poly.pdbx_strand_id
1 'polypeptide(L)'
;MRTKLTVLLLLICVLYGTAQQQGNEMSNSNPFYKEFDTPFGTPPFDKIKNEHFMPAFKQGMEVQQQEVHTIINDTLPPTFQNTIEVLDRTGDMLGRVSAVFFSLQGANTNDDIQKIANDVTP
;
A
#
# COMPACT_ATOMS: atom_id res chain seq x y z
N MET A 1 3.14 -5.93 48.28
CA MET A 1 4.09 -5.92 47.13
C MET A 1 3.51 -6.56 45.87
N ARG A 2 2.72 -7.65 45.97
CA ARG A 2 2.12 -8.36 44.82
C ARG A 2 1.15 -7.52 43.97
N THR A 3 0.28 -6.72 44.59
CA THR A 3 -0.70 -5.87 43.88
C THR A 3 -0.06 -4.70 43.12
N LYS A 4 1.02 -4.13 43.65
CA LYS A 4 1.79 -3.06 42.98
C LYS A 4 2.52 -3.57 41.73
N LEU A 5 3.00 -4.83 41.76
CA LEU A 5 3.69 -5.46 40.64
C LEU A 5 2.74 -5.82 39.49
N THR A 6 1.53 -6.31 39.79
CA THR A 6 0.49 -6.56 38.78
C THR A 6 -0.05 -5.29 38.13
N VAL A 7 -0.18 -4.18 38.87
CA VAL A 7 -0.60 -2.89 38.30
C VAL A 7 0.50 -2.30 37.40
N LEU A 8 1.77 -2.47 37.76
CA LEU A 8 2.91 -2.05 36.94
C LEU A 8 3.00 -2.84 35.62
N LEU A 9 2.78 -4.16 35.66
CA LEU A 9 2.75 -5.02 34.46
C LEU A 9 1.59 -4.67 33.51
N LEU A 10 0.40 -4.38 34.04
CA LEU A 10 -0.75 -3.94 33.25
C LEU A 10 -0.51 -2.58 32.58
N LEU A 11 0.11 -1.62 33.28
CA LEU A 11 0.49 -0.33 32.72
C LEU A 11 1.50 -0.47 31.58
N ILE A 12 2.48 -1.37 31.72
CA ILE A 12 3.44 -1.68 30.67
C ILE A 12 2.74 -2.30 29.45
N CYS A 13 1.82 -3.25 29.63
CA CYS A 13 1.03 -3.82 28.54
C CYS A 13 0.16 -2.78 27.81
N VAL A 14 -0.43 -1.82 28.51
CA VAL A 14 -1.21 -0.73 27.90
C VAL A 14 -0.30 0.21 27.11
N LEU A 15 0.89 0.55 27.62
CA LEU A 15 1.87 1.38 26.92
C LEU A 15 2.42 0.70 25.65
N TYR A 16 2.67 -0.61 25.68
CA TYR A 16 3.05 -1.39 24.49
C TYR A 16 1.89 -1.55 23.50
N GLY A 17 0.66 -1.73 23.98
CA GLY A 17 -0.54 -1.83 23.14
C GLY A 17 -0.83 -0.55 22.35
N THR A 18 -0.72 0.62 22.99
CA THR A 18 -0.95 1.91 22.32
C THR A 18 0.13 2.22 21.27
N ALA A 19 1.38 1.79 21.48
CA ALA A 19 2.46 1.99 20.51
C ALA A 19 2.32 1.10 19.25
N GLN A 20 1.70 -0.09 19.38
CA GLN A 20 1.45 -0.99 18.25
C GLN A 20 0.21 -0.60 17.42
N GLN A 21 -0.77 0.12 18.00
CA GLN A 21 -1.99 0.51 17.28
C GLN A 21 -1.77 1.69 16.32
N GLN A 22 -0.86 2.61 16.63
CA GLN A 22 -0.70 3.85 15.85
C GLN A 22 -0.09 3.63 14.45
N GLY A 23 0.74 2.58 14.28
CA GLY A 23 1.28 2.20 12.96
C GLY A 23 0.30 1.40 12.09
N ASN A 24 -0.74 0.80 12.69
CA ASN A 24 -1.68 -0.07 11.99
C ASN A 24 -2.91 0.69 11.45
N GLU A 25 -3.36 1.74 12.14
CA GLU A 25 -4.49 2.55 11.66
C GLU A 25 -4.15 3.40 10.43
N MET A 26 -2.92 3.94 10.35
CA MET A 26 -2.46 4.72 9.18
C MET A 26 -2.31 3.84 7.92
N SER A 27 -2.04 2.54 8.10
CA SER A 27 -2.02 1.55 7.02
C SER A 27 -3.42 1.28 6.47
N ASN A 28 -4.43 1.11 7.34
CA ASN A 28 -5.79 0.75 6.91
C ASN A 28 -6.55 1.89 6.18
N SER A 29 -6.08 3.13 6.25
CA SER A 29 -6.71 4.30 5.61
C SER A 29 -5.97 4.82 4.39
N ASN A 30 -5.03 4.07 3.82
CA ASN A 30 -4.22 4.55 2.71
C ASN A 30 -5.10 4.81 1.45
N PRO A 31 -5.07 6.02 0.87
CA PRO A 31 -5.97 6.40 -0.23
C PRO A 31 -5.76 5.55 -1.50
N PHE A 32 -4.61 4.90 -1.67
CA PHE A 32 -4.32 4.07 -2.83
C PHE A 32 -4.95 2.67 -2.78
N TYR A 33 -5.46 2.23 -1.63
CA TYR A 33 -5.94 0.85 -1.45
C TYR A 33 -7.30 0.59 -2.10
N LYS A 34 -7.99 1.64 -2.56
CA LYS A 34 -9.29 1.58 -3.24
C LYS A 34 -9.33 2.59 -4.36
N GLU A 35 -10.21 2.35 -5.33
CA GLU A 35 -10.49 3.30 -6.41
C GLU A 35 -10.83 4.68 -5.86
N PHE A 36 -10.38 5.72 -6.57
CA PHE A 36 -10.65 7.09 -6.18
C PHE A 36 -12.10 7.44 -6.50
N ASP A 37 -12.88 7.74 -5.47
CA ASP A 37 -14.29 8.18 -5.58
C ASP A 37 -14.42 9.68 -5.93
N THR A 38 -13.54 10.18 -6.78
CA THR A 38 -13.55 11.55 -7.28
C THR A 38 -14.06 11.55 -8.74
N PRO A 39 -14.49 12.70 -9.27
CA PRO A 39 -14.84 12.79 -10.69
C PRO A 39 -13.70 12.28 -11.57
N PHE A 40 -14.03 11.34 -12.46
CA PHE A 40 -13.10 10.68 -13.40
C PHE A 40 -11.98 9.87 -12.74
N GLY A 41 -12.08 9.52 -11.46
CA GLY A 41 -11.01 8.80 -10.75
C GLY A 41 -9.75 9.64 -10.57
N THR A 42 -9.89 10.96 -10.45
CA THR A 42 -8.78 11.89 -10.21
C THR A 42 -8.13 11.63 -8.84
N PRO A 43 -6.80 11.64 -8.70
CA PRO A 43 -6.16 11.48 -7.39
C PRO A 43 -6.63 12.53 -6.37
N PRO A 44 -7.10 12.15 -5.17
CA PRO A 44 -7.45 13.08 -4.11
C PRO A 44 -6.18 13.63 -3.44
N PHE A 45 -5.50 14.56 -4.12
CA PHE A 45 -4.20 15.09 -3.70
C PHE A 45 -4.21 15.75 -2.30
N ASP A 46 -5.37 16.23 -1.84
CA ASP A 46 -5.58 16.75 -0.49
C ASP A 46 -5.43 15.68 0.61
N LYS A 47 -5.63 14.40 0.25
CA LYS A 47 -5.53 13.25 1.15
C LYS A 47 -4.23 12.45 0.97
N ILE A 48 -3.50 12.67 -0.11
CA ILE A 48 -2.27 11.94 -0.42
C ILE A 48 -1.08 12.62 0.26
N LYS A 49 -0.30 11.85 1.02
CA LYS A 49 0.87 12.31 1.76
C LYS A 49 2.07 11.42 1.43
N ASN A 50 3.28 11.93 1.65
CA ASN A 50 4.53 11.20 1.42
C ASN A 50 4.55 9.83 2.12
N GLU A 51 4.04 9.78 3.36
CA GLU A 51 3.95 8.56 4.18
C GLU A 51 3.10 7.44 3.57
N HIS A 52 2.22 7.75 2.61
CA HIS A 52 1.35 6.77 1.96
C HIS A 52 2.05 5.99 0.83
N PHE A 53 3.10 6.54 0.21
CA PHE A 53 3.67 5.96 -1.01
C PHE A 53 4.35 4.61 -0.76
N MET A 54 5.29 4.54 0.17
CA MET A 54 6.06 3.31 0.39
C MET A 54 5.16 2.13 0.84
N PRO A 55 4.20 2.28 1.77
CA PRO A 55 3.24 1.23 2.06
C PRO A 55 2.38 0.84 0.84
N ALA A 56 1.94 1.81 0.04
CA ALA A 56 1.13 1.54 -1.16
C ALA A 56 1.91 0.83 -2.26
N PHE A 57 3.19 1.14 -2.48
CA PHE A 57 4.05 0.39 -3.39
C PHE A 57 4.20 -1.06 -2.94
N LYS A 58 4.50 -1.30 -1.65
CA LYS A 58 4.62 -2.66 -1.11
C LYS A 58 3.33 -3.46 -1.25
N GLN A 59 2.21 -2.88 -0.85
CA GLN A 59 0.91 -3.52 -0.96
C GLN A 59 0.53 -3.76 -2.43
N GLY A 60 0.77 -2.80 -3.32
CA GLY A 60 0.50 -2.93 -4.75
C GLY A 60 1.31 -4.05 -5.41
N MET A 61 2.60 -4.17 -5.07
CA MET A 61 3.44 -5.28 -5.54
C MET A 61 2.96 -6.63 -5.00
N GLU A 62 2.56 -6.71 -3.73
CA GLU A 62 2.02 -7.93 -3.14
C GLU A 62 0.71 -8.36 -3.82
N VAL A 63 -0.23 -7.42 -4.00
CA VAL A 63 -1.51 -7.68 -4.68
C VAL A 63 -1.28 -8.14 -6.12
N GLN A 64 -0.42 -7.47 -6.89
CA GLN A 64 -0.14 -7.89 -8.27
C GLN A 64 0.50 -9.28 -8.33
N GLN A 65 1.40 -9.61 -7.40
CA GLN A 65 1.98 -10.96 -7.34
C GLN A 65 0.92 -12.04 -7.07
N GLN A 66 -0.09 -11.74 -6.26
CA GLN A 66 -1.22 -12.66 -5.98
C GLN A 66 -2.13 -12.80 -7.21
N GLU A 67 -2.42 -11.71 -7.91
CA GLU A 67 -3.19 -11.72 -9.16
C GLU A 67 -2.47 -12.57 -10.23
N VAL A 68 -1.17 -12.35 -10.42
CA VAL A 68 -0.35 -13.14 -11.35
C VAL A 68 -0.26 -14.61 -10.92
N HIS A 69 -0.15 -14.91 -9.62
CA HIS A 69 -0.21 -16.29 -9.13
C HIS A 69 -1.53 -16.98 -9.48
N THR A 70 -2.63 -16.25 -9.52
CA THR A 70 -3.93 -16.80 -9.92
C THR A 70 -3.93 -17.22 -11.39
N ILE A 71 -3.26 -16.45 -12.25
CA ILE A 71 -3.06 -16.81 -13.68
C ILE A 71 -2.16 -18.04 -13.81
N ILE A 72 -1.03 -18.06 -13.09
CA ILE A 72 -0.06 -19.17 -13.14
C ILE A 72 -0.68 -20.50 -12.69
N ASN A 73 -1.59 -20.45 -11.71
CA ASN A 73 -2.22 -21.63 -11.15
C ASN A 73 -3.56 -22.00 -11.80
N ASP A 74 -3.96 -21.33 -12.90
CA ASP A 74 -5.13 -21.75 -13.67
C ASP A 74 -4.88 -23.13 -14.30
N THR A 75 -5.85 -24.04 -14.14
CA THR A 75 -5.77 -25.43 -14.61
C THR A 75 -6.42 -25.61 -15.98
N LEU A 76 -7.15 -24.61 -16.48
CA LEU A 76 -7.72 -24.61 -17.82
C LEU A 76 -6.61 -24.45 -18.88
N PRO A 77 -6.79 -24.98 -20.10
CA PRO A 77 -5.88 -24.70 -21.20
C PRO A 77 -5.72 -23.18 -21.41
N PRO A 78 -4.49 -22.68 -21.66
CA PRO A 78 -4.27 -21.25 -21.81
C PRO A 78 -4.97 -20.73 -23.06
N THR A 79 -5.65 -19.60 -22.89
CA THR A 79 -6.37 -18.83 -23.90
C THR A 79 -5.94 -17.37 -23.81
N PHE A 80 -6.28 -16.58 -24.83
CA PHE A 80 -6.05 -15.14 -24.75
C PHE A 80 -6.78 -14.52 -23.54
N GLN A 81 -8.02 -14.95 -23.28
CA GLN A 81 -8.88 -14.43 -22.22
C GLN A 81 -8.32 -14.74 -20.82
N ASN A 82 -8.00 -15.99 -20.52
CA ASN A 82 -7.54 -16.36 -19.16
C ASN A 82 -6.06 -16.04 -18.90
N THR A 83 -5.27 -15.73 -19.93
CA THR A 83 -3.85 -15.41 -19.78
C THR A 83 -3.56 -13.94 -20.06
N ILE A 84 -3.75 -13.48 -21.30
CA ILE A 84 -3.32 -12.13 -21.73
C ILE A 84 -4.27 -11.05 -21.22
N GLU A 85 -5.58 -11.24 -21.38
CA GLU A 85 -6.58 -10.26 -20.94
C GLU A 85 -6.60 -10.12 -19.41
N VAL A 86 -6.45 -11.22 -18.66
CA VAL A 86 -6.34 -11.14 -17.20
C VAL A 86 -5.02 -10.51 -16.79
N LEU A 87 -3.90 -10.86 -17.44
CA LEU A 87 -2.59 -10.28 -17.14
C LEU A 87 -2.58 -8.76 -17.31
N ASP A 88 -3.18 -8.25 -18.39
CA ASP A 88 -3.30 -6.82 -18.69
C ASP A 88 -4.09 -6.05 -17.61
N ARG A 89 -5.03 -6.72 -16.93
CA ARG A 89 -5.83 -6.15 -15.85
C ARG A 89 -5.15 -6.20 -14.48
N THR A 90 -4.03 -6.93 -14.33
CA THR A 90 -3.33 -7.01 -13.05
C THR A 90 -2.60 -5.72 -12.70
N GLY A 91 -2.37 -5.50 -11.41
CA GLY A 91 -1.53 -4.41 -10.92
C GLY A 91 -2.19 -3.05 -10.91
N ASP A 92 -3.52 -2.96 -11.01
CA ASP A 92 -4.24 -1.68 -10.99
C ASP A 92 -3.88 -0.81 -9.77
N MET A 93 -3.82 -1.41 -8.58
CA MET A 93 -3.39 -0.72 -7.36
C MET A 93 -1.94 -0.19 -7.46
N LEU A 94 -1.01 -1.01 -7.97
CA LEU A 94 0.38 -0.62 -8.16
C LEU A 94 0.51 0.49 -9.23
N GLY A 95 -0.27 0.39 -10.31
CA GLY A 95 -0.35 1.39 -11.36
C GLY A 95 -0.84 2.74 -10.82
N ARG A 96 -1.85 2.73 -9.95
CA ARG A 96 -2.40 3.95 -9.34
C ARG A 96 -1.40 4.70 -8.47
N VAL A 97 -0.71 4.00 -7.56
CA VAL A 97 0.34 4.64 -6.73
C VAL A 97 1.50 5.12 -7.60
N SER A 98 1.92 4.31 -8.59
CA SER A 98 3.02 4.66 -9.50
C SER A 98 2.72 5.91 -10.31
N ALA A 99 1.53 6.00 -10.92
CA ALA A 99 1.13 7.14 -11.75
C ALA A 99 1.18 8.45 -10.96
N VAL A 100 0.65 8.47 -9.74
CA VAL A 100 0.68 9.66 -8.88
C VAL A 100 2.10 9.98 -8.41
N PHE A 101 2.83 8.97 -7.94
CA PHE A 101 4.18 9.15 -7.40
C PHE A 101 5.15 9.71 -8.43
N PHE A 102 5.24 9.09 -9.61
CA PHE A 102 6.16 9.52 -10.67
C PHE A 102 5.77 10.87 -11.27
N SER A 103 4.46 11.22 -11.28
CA SER A 103 4.01 12.57 -11.63
C SER A 103 4.53 13.62 -10.64
N LEU A 104 4.45 13.34 -9.33
CA LEU A 104 4.97 14.23 -8.28
C LEU A 104 6.50 14.28 -8.30
N GLN A 105 7.19 13.17 -8.53
CA GLN A 105 8.65 13.16 -8.67
C GLN A 105 9.11 14.06 -9.84
N GLY A 106 8.37 14.07 -10.95
CA GLY A 106 8.70 14.91 -12.11
C GLY A 106 8.35 16.39 -11.94
N ALA A 107 7.29 16.72 -11.19
CA ALA A 107 6.74 18.08 -11.14
C ALA A 107 6.88 18.81 -9.79
N ASN A 108 6.95 18.08 -8.68
CA ASN A 108 6.92 18.62 -7.32
C ASN A 108 7.65 17.70 -6.32
N THR A 109 8.92 17.44 -6.59
CA THR A 109 9.74 16.51 -5.80
C THR A 109 10.20 17.11 -4.46
N ASN A 110 10.65 16.26 -3.55
CA ASN A 110 11.27 16.59 -2.27
C ASN A 110 12.18 15.43 -1.81
N ASP A 111 12.91 15.60 -0.72
CA ASP A 111 13.86 14.61 -0.21
C ASP A 111 13.22 13.24 0.09
N ASP A 112 11.98 13.22 0.62
CA ASP A 112 11.26 11.97 0.87
C ASP A 112 10.91 11.25 -0.43
N ILE A 113 10.38 11.98 -1.41
CA ILE A 113 10.04 11.43 -2.73
C ILE A 113 11.29 10.90 -3.43
N GLN A 114 12.42 11.61 -3.37
CA GLN A 114 13.68 11.14 -3.95
C GLN A 114 14.17 9.85 -3.28
N LYS A 115 14.10 9.78 -1.95
CA LYS A 115 14.47 8.59 -1.20
C LYS A 115 13.58 7.40 -1.58
N ILE A 116 12.27 7.60 -1.61
CA ILE A 116 11.32 6.55 -2.00
C ILE A 116 11.58 6.12 -3.44
N ALA A 117 11.88 7.05 -4.35
CA ALA A 117 12.17 6.72 -5.74
C ALA A 117 13.36 5.75 -5.83
N ASN A 118 14.47 6.03 -5.15
CA ASN A 118 15.63 5.14 -5.10
C ASN A 118 15.29 3.73 -4.55
N ASP A 119 14.34 3.64 -3.62
CA ASP A 119 13.93 2.37 -3.03
C ASP A 119 12.99 1.56 -3.94
N VAL A 120 12.23 2.20 -4.84
CA VAL A 120 11.22 1.54 -5.69
C VAL A 120 11.64 1.37 -7.15
N THR A 121 12.69 2.04 -7.60
CA THR A 121 13.25 1.87 -8.95
C THR A 121 14.50 0.97 -8.92
N PRO A 122 14.67 0.05 -9.89
CA PRO A 122 15.85 -0.81 -10.01
C PRO A 122 17.18 -0.07 -10.20
#